data_AF-I4C7K7-F1
#
_entry.id   AF-I4C7K7-F1
#
_cell.length_a   1.000
_cell.length_b   1.000
_cell.length_c   1.000
_cell.angle_alpha   90.00
_cell.angle_beta   90.00
_cell.angle_gamma   90.00
#
_symmetry.space_group_name_H-M   'P 1'
#
loop_
_entity.id
_entity.type
_entity.pdbx_description
1 polymer ?
#
loop_
_entity_poly.entity_id
_entity_poly.type
_entity_poly.pdbx_seq_one_letter_code
_entity_poly.pdbx_strand_id
1 'polypeptide(L)'
;MALKRFVYVIESPSSMDLLENHLEGEALVKALDLAAIPRYYSLVTDRATFRRALLERMTAALQYYEKAEAIPILHLSMHGDDSGIGLTCGERLSWEELRQELSLLIEGLNSGLLICMSTCFGSSGCRMAWHTSEPFGFLVGNEDSVDWADAAVAYITFYHLLFKGYPIQECVSAMNRASRNMRFRLDSGKESKERWLLWQNFKLSLERREDFYAGWSRF
;
A
#
# COMPACT_ATOMS: atom_id res chain seq x y z
N MET A 1 -24.04 12.92 -3.30
CA MET A 1 -22.87 13.43 -4.06
C MET A 1 -21.88 12.28 -4.16
N ALA A 2 -21.50 11.84 -5.36
CA ALA A 2 -20.57 10.71 -5.49
C ALA A 2 -19.18 11.14 -5.02
N LEU A 3 -18.54 10.31 -4.19
CA LEU A 3 -17.23 10.60 -3.62
C LEU A 3 -16.18 10.59 -4.75
N LYS A 4 -15.56 11.74 -5.01
CA LYS A 4 -14.54 11.88 -6.07
C LYS A 4 -13.25 11.21 -5.61
N ARG A 5 -12.69 10.36 -6.46
CA ARG A 5 -11.43 9.65 -6.22
C ARG A 5 -10.53 9.80 -7.43
N PHE A 6 -9.23 9.68 -7.21
CA PHE A 6 -8.22 9.55 -8.26
C PHE A 6 -7.16 8.56 -7.81
N VAL A 7 -6.49 7.92 -8.77
CA VAL A 7 -5.38 7.00 -8.49
C VAL A 7 -4.09 7.81 -8.49
N TYR A 8 -3.39 7.85 -7.37
CA TYR A 8 -2.06 8.46 -7.30
C TYR A 8 -0.99 7.38 -7.35
N VAL A 9 -0.36 7.26 -8.52
CA VAL A 9 0.69 6.28 -8.79
C VAL A 9 2.05 6.88 -8.43
N ILE A 10 2.75 6.22 -7.52
CA ILE A 10 4.17 6.46 -7.25
C ILE A 10 4.93 5.22 -7.69
N GLU A 11 5.82 5.39 -8.67
CA GLU A 11 6.61 4.31 -9.24
C GLU A 11 8.09 4.47 -8.87
N SER A 12 8.72 3.42 -8.36
CA SER A 12 10.16 3.35 -8.11
C SER A 12 10.70 2.02 -8.64
N PRO A 13 11.00 1.96 -9.95
CA PRO A 13 11.55 0.76 -10.59
C PRO A 13 12.99 0.54 -10.14
N SER A 14 13.57 -0.65 -10.36
CA SER A 14 15.02 -0.80 -10.20
C SER A 14 15.76 0.01 -11.27
N SER A 15 17.06 0.28 -11.07
CA SER A 15 17.87 0.96 -12.09
C SER A 15 17.93 0.18 -13.42
N MET A 16 17.86 -1.16 -13.36
CA MET A 16 17.80 -2.02 -14.53
C MET A 16 16.45 -1.95 -15.23
N ASP A 17 15.35 -2.02 -14.48
CA ASP A 17 14.00 -1.90 -15.08
C ASP A 17 13.79 -0.54 -15.73
N LEU A 18 14.32 0.53 -15.10
CA LEU A 18 14.29 1.88 -15.67
C LEU A 18 15.09 1.96 -16.97
N LEU A 19 16.24 1.28 -17.04
CA LEU A 19 17.07 1.21 -18.25
C LEU A 19 16.39 0.42 -19.38
N GLU A 20 15.74 -0.70 -19.02
CA GLU A 20 15.06 -1.61 -19.95
C GLU A 20 13.63 -1.16 -20.29
N ASN A 21 13.17 -0.06 -19.70
CA ASN A 21 11.81 0.49 -19.85
C ASN A 21 10.71 -0.51 -19.44
N HIS A 22 10.97 -1.28 -18.38
CA HIS A 22 9.99 -2.11 -17.70
C HIS A 22 9.33 -1.28 -16.59
N LEU A 23 8.26 -0.56 -16.93
CA LEU A 23 7.57 0.38 -16.04
C LEU A 23 6.07 0.00 -15.93
N GLU A 24 5.72 -0.78 -14.89
CA GLU A 24 4.34 -1.21 -14.64
C GLU A 24 3.44 -0.02 -14.31
N GLY A 25 3.93 0.93 -13.52
CA GLY A 25 3.20 2.14 -13.16
C GLY A 25 2.89 2.98 -14.40
N GLU A 26 3.83 3.11 -15.35
CA GLU A 26 3.55 3.77 -16.63
C GLU A 26 2.50 3.01 -17.45
N ALA A 27 2.62 1.68 -17.57
CA ALA A 27 1.66 0.86 -18.30
C ALA A 27 0.24 0.98 -17.70
N LEU A 28 0.13 0.92 -16.37
CA LEU A 28 -1.11 1.13 -15.64
C LEU A 28 -1.69 2.52 -15.95
N VAL A 29 -0.87 3.56 -15.91
CA VAL A 29 -1.29 4.93 -16.22
C VAL A 29 -1.92 5.04 -17.61
N LYS A 30 -1.36 4.39 -18.64
CA LYS A 30 -1.96 4.38 -19.99
C LYS A 30 -3.33 3.72 -20.00
N ALA A 31 -3.51 2.64 -19.25
CA ALA A 31 -4.80 1.97 -19.14
C ALA A 31 -5.83 2.82 -18.38
N LEU A 32 -5.41 3.53 -17.32
CA LEU A 32 -6.27 4.47 -16.60
C LEU A 32 -6.71 5.64 -17.49
N ASP A 33 -5.80 6.19 -18.30
CA ASP A 33 -6.12 7.23 -19.29
C ASP A 33 -7.16 6.75 -20.30
N LEU A 34 -6.99 5.54 -20.85
CA LEU A 34 -7.94 4.93 -21.78
C LEU A 34 -9.33 4.72 -21.14
N ALA A 35 -9.37 4.39 -19.86
CA ALA A 35 -10.60 4.21 -19.10
C ALA A 35 -11.21 5.52 -18.57
N ALA A 36 -10.59 6.67 -18.88
CA ALA A 36 -10.95 7.99 -18.33
C ALA A 36 -11.00 8.02 -16.80
N ILE A 37 -10.13 7.23 -16.14
CA ILE A 37 -9.99 7.21 -14.69
C ILE A 37 -9.03 8.33 -14.27
N PRO A 38 -9.44 9.26 -13.38
CA PRO A 38 -8.58 10.30 -12.86
C PRO A 38 -7.33 9.72 -12.20
N ARG A 39 -6.16 10.17 -12.64
CA ARG A 39 -4.87 9.67 -12.15
C ARG A 39 -3.82 10.76 -11.99
N TYR A 40 -2.82 10.51 -11.17
CA TYR A 40 -1.61 11.33 -11.11
C TYR A 40 -0.42 10.39 -11.01
N TYR A 41 0.73 10.76 -11.60
CA TYR A 41 1.90 9.89 -11.69
C TYR A 41 3.17 10.60 -11.18
N SER A 42 3.98 9.86 -10.43
CA SER A 42 5.27 10.30 -9.91
C SER A 42 6.28 9.16 -10.02
N LEU A 43 7.26 9.31 -10.90
CA LEU A 43 8.48 8.49 -10.87
C LEU A 43 9.40 9.02 -9.76
N VAL A 44 9.88 8.15 -8.88
CA VAL A 44 10.79 8.49 -7.78
C VAL A 44 11.97 7.53 -7.76
N THR A 45 13.14 8.05 -7.39
CA THR A 45 14.39 7.28 -7.46
C THR A 45 15.06 7.09 -6.11
N ASP A 46 14.73 7.92 -5.13
CA ASP A 46 15.34 7.95 -3.80
C ASP A 46 14.35 8.46 -2.75
N ARG A 47 14.71 8.40 -1.47
CA ARG A 47 13.81 8.82 -0.38
C ARG A 47 13.45 10.30 -0.44
N ALA A 48 14.31 11.15 -0.97
CA ALA A 48 14.04 12.58 -1.11
C ALA A 48 12.93 12.82 -2.15
N THR A 49 13.04 12.21 -3.33
CA THR A 49 12.02 12.27 -4.39
C THR A 49 10.73 11.57 -3.98
N PHE A 50 10.81 10.48 -3.20
CA PHE A 50 9.65 9.82 -2.60
C PHE A 50 8.88 10.75 -1.65
N ARG A 51 9.57 11.45 -0.74
CA ARG A 51 8.95 12.45 0.15
C ARG A 51 8.32 13.60 -0.63
N ARG A 52 9.00 14.11 -1.66
CA ARG A 52 8.43 15.15 -2.53
C ARG A 52 7.19 14.66 -3.29
N ALA A 53 7.15 13.39 -3.68
CA ALA A 53 5.96 12.79 -4.26
C ALA A 53 4.80 12.74 -3.26
N LEU A 54 5.05 12.31 -2.02
CA LEU A 54 4.03 12.21 -0.98
C LEU A 54 3.51 13.58 -0.48
N LEU A 55 4.34 14.63 -0.53
CA LEU A 55 4.01 15.95 -0.02
C LEU A 55 3.67 16.95 -1.14
N GLU A 56 4.69 17.48 -1.81
CA GLU A 56 4.54 18.55 -2.81
C GLU A 56 3.64 18.12 -3.98
N ARG A 57 3.93 16.94 -4.56
CA ARG A 57 3.20 16.47 -5.75
C ARG A 57 1.81 15.95 -5.41
N MET A 58 1.62 15.33 -4.24
CA MET A 58 0.28 14.99 -3.74
C MET A 58 -0.58 16.25 -3.57
N THR A 59 -0.02 17.29 -2.96
CA THR A 59 -0.72 18.57 -2.76
C THR A 59 -1.12 19.18 -4.11
N ALA A 60 -0.22 19.17 -5.08
CA ALA A 60 -0.52 19.61 -6.44
C ALA A 60 -1.61 18.74 -7.10
N ALA A 61 -1.60 17.42 -6.91
CA ALA A 61 -2.62 16.52 -7.43
C ALA A 61 -4.01 16.80 -6.82
N LEU A 62 -4.08 17.01 -5.50
CA LEU A 62 -5.32 17.37 -4.79
C LEU A 62 -5.88 18.71 -5.27
N GLN A 63 -5.01 19.69 -5.53
CA GLN A 63 -5.38 20.99 -6.10
C GLN A 63 -5.86 20.86 -7.55
N TYR A 64 -5.16 20.07 -8.37
CA TYR A 64 -5.51 19.84 -9.77
C TYR A 64 -6.89 19.20 -9.94
N TYR A 65 -7.26 18.26 -9.06
CA TYR A 65 -8.60 17.66 -9.04
C TYR A 65 -9.66 18.55 -8.36
N GLU A 66 -9.33 19.82 -8.14
CA GLU A 66 -10.19 20.96 -7.77
C GLU A 66 -11.09 20.75 -6.55
N LYS A 67 -10.80 19.81 -5.65
CA LYS A 67 -11.54 19.67 -4.39
C LYS A 67 -10.67 19.08 -3.28
N ALA A 68 -10.64 19.78 -2.14
CA ALA A 68 -10.25 19.21 -0.86
C ALA A 68 -11.08 17.96 -0.45
N GLU A 69 -12.12 17.61 -1.24
CA GLU A 69 -12.96 16.43 -1.07
C GLU A 69 -12.53 15.22 -1.92
N ALA A 70 -11.55 15.38 -2.83
CA ALA A 70 -11.06 14.25 -3.63
C ALA A 70 -10.18 13.35 -2.75
N ILE A 71 -10.54 12.07 -2.63
CA ILE A 71 -9.78 11.11 -1.81
C ILE A 71 -8.80 10.36 -2.73
N PRO A 72 -7.47 10.48 -2.50
CA PRO A 72 -6.50 9.74 -3.29
C PRO A 72 -6.55 8.25 -2.94
N ILE A 73 -6.40 7.41 -3.97
CA ILE A 73 -6.03 6.01 -3.81
C ILE A 73 -4.53 5.94 -4.10
N LEU A 74 -3.72 5.63 -3.09
CA LEU A 74 -2.28 5.56 -3.25
C LEU A 74 -1.91 4.22 -3.89
N HIS A 75 -1.23 4.26 -5.02
CA HIS A 75 -0.69 3.09 -5.69
C HIS A 75 0.83 3.17 -5.66
N LEU A 76 1.47 2.18 -5.04
CA LEU A 76 2.93 2.06 -4.97
C LEU A 76 3.37 0.94 -5.91
N SER A 77 4.09 1.29 -6.98
CA SER A 77 4.67 0.36 -7.95
C SER A 77 6.18 0.34 -7.78
N MET A 78 6.69 -0.69 -7.12
CA MET A 78 8.09 -0.77 -6.71
C MET A 78 8.43 -2.18 -6.24
N HIS A 79 9.73 -2.50 -6.25
CA HIS A 79 10.22 -3.75 -5.67
C HIS A 79 10.05 -3.77 -4.16
N GLY A 80 9.99 -4.98 -3.61
CA GLY A 80 9.92 -5.19 -2.17
C GLY A 80 9.98 -6.66 -1.80
N ASP A 81 9.91 -6.91 -0.51
CA ASP A 81 9.85 -8.24 0.07
C ASP A 81 9.05 -8.22 1.38
N ASP A 82 9.17 -9.26 2.20
CA ASP A 82 8.43 -9.37 3.46
C ASP A 82 8.78 -8.27 4.49
N SER A 83 9.90 -7.57 4.32
CA SER A 83 10.45 -6.59 5.27
C SER A 83 10.17 -5.14 4.89
N GLY A 84 9.86 -4.87 3.61
CA GLY A 84 9.60 -3.52 3.13
C GLY A 84 9.70 -3.36 1.62
N ILE A 85 9.93 -2.12 1.19
CA ILE A 85 10.02 -1.71 -0.22
C ILE A 85 11.45 -1.27 -0.57
N GLY A 86 11.79 -1.33 -1.85
CA GLY A 86 13.05 -0.82 -2.42
C GLY A 86 12.80 0.37 -3.33
N LEU A 87 13.73 1.34 -3.30
CA LEU A 87 13.77 2.48 -4.21
C LEU A 87 14.82 2.26 -5.30
N THR A 88 14.72 2.99 -6.42
CA THR A 88 15.63 2.87 -7.57
C THR A 88 17.11 2.99 -7.19
N CYS A 89 17.45 3.85 -6.22
CA CYS A 89 18.83 4.07 -5.76
C CYS A 89 19.41 2.89 -4.95
N GLY A 90 18.62 1.84 -4.70
CA GLY A 90 18.99 0.70 -3.86
C GLY A 90 18.71 0.88 -2.37
N GLU A 91 18.25 2.06 -1.94
CA GLU A 91 17.75 2.27 -0.58
C GLU A 91 16.52 1.40 -0.32
N ARG A 92 16.42 0.86 0.89
CA ARG A 92 15.30 0.05 1.34
C ARG A 92 14.58 0.77 2.48
N LEU A 93 13.26 0.82 2.41
CA LEU A 93 12.41 1.31 3.49
C LEU A 93 11.70 0.12 4.12
N SER A 94 11.92 -0.08 5.41
CA SER A 94 11.12 -1.05 6.19
C SER A 94 9.65 -0.65 6.22
N TRP A 95 8.75 -1.57 6.56
CA TRP A 95 7.33 -1.24 6.74
C TRP A 95 7.11 -0.12 7.77
N GLU A 96 7.88 -0.10 8.87
CA GLU A 96 7.79 0.97 9.87
C GLU A 96 8.24 2.32 9.30
N GLU A 97 9.33 2.36 8.53
CA GLU A 97 9.76 3.58 7.86
C GLU A 97 8.75 4.06 6.82
N LEU A 98 8.18 3.16 6.02
CA LEU A 98 7.13 3.51 5.05
C LEU A 98 5.90 4.08 5.76
N ARG A 99 5.48 3.51 6.90
CA ARG A 99 4.43 4.08 7.74
C ARG A 99 4.79 5.51 8.16
N GLN A 100 6.02 5.76 8.59
CA GLN A 100 6.46 7.11 8.99
C GLN A 100 6.36 8.10 7.83
N GLU A 101 6.78 7.72 6.63
CA GLU A 101 6.63 8.55 5.42
C GLU A 101 5.16 8.83 5.08
N LEU A 102 4.25 7.88 5.33
CA LEU A 102 2.82 7.99 5.04
C LEU A 102 1.98 8.63 6.16
N SER A 103 2.56 8.84 7.35
CA SER A 103 1.83 9.23 8.56
C SER A 103 0.96 10.48 8.37
N LEU A 104 1.53 11.54 7.81
CA LEU A 104 0.82 12.80 7.54
C LEU A 104 -0.38 12.60 6.60
N LEU A 105 -0.26 11.70 5.62
CA LEU A 105 -1.33 11.39 4.69
C LEU A 105 -2.43 10.56 5.35
N ILE A 106 -2.05 9.58 6.18
CA ILE A 106 -2.99 8.74 6.94
C ILE A 106 -3.81 9.61 7.91
N GLU A 107 -3.14 10.47 8.67
CA GLU A 107 -3.78 11.41 9.61
C GLU A 107 -4.68 12.41 8.88
N GLY A 108 -4.19 13.02 7.80
CA GLY A 108 -4.95 13.98 7.00
C GLY A 108 -6.21 13.39 6.36
N LEU A 109 -6.24 12.08 6.12
CA LEU A 109 -7.39 11.35 5.57
C LEU A 109 -8.21 10.62 6.64
N ASN A 110 -7.96 10.86 7.93
CA ASN A 110 -8.66 10.23 9.06
C ASN A 110 -8.73 8.70 8.92
N SER A 111 -7.59 8.07 8.64
CA SER A 111 -7.51 6.60 8.46
C SER A 111 -8.33 6.09 7.27
N GLY A 112 -8.72 6.95 6.32
CA GLY A 112 -9.48 6.62 5.12
C GLY A 112 -8.64 6.26 3.89
N LEU A 113 -7.31 6.24 4.02
CA LEU A 113 -6.40 5.98 2.91
C LEU A 113 -6.51 4.52 2.43
N LEU A 114 -6.79 4.35 1.13
CA LEU A 114 -6.63 3.07 0.42
C LEU A 114 -5.23 3.04 -0.20
N ILE A 115 -4.45 2.04 0.18
CA ILE A 115 -3.11 1.77 -0.34
C ILE A 115 -3.16 0.53 -1.22
N CYS A 116 -2.62 0.61 -2.43
CA CYS A 116 -2.47 -0.49 -3.36
C CYS A 116 -0.97 -0.73 -3.59
N MET A 117 -0.48 -1.91 -3.19
CA MET A 117 0.92 -2.32 -3.25
C MET A 117 1.14 -3.20 -4.47
N SER A 118 1.63 -2.63 -5.56
CA SER A 118 2.17 -3.36 -6.71
C SER A 118 3.63 -3.69 -6.42
N THR A 119 3.81 -4.60 -5.45
CA THR A 119 5.08 -4.96 -4.84
C THR A 119 5.01 -6.44 -4.44
N CYS A 120 6.09 -7.19 -4.66
CA CYS A 120 6.25 -8.53 -4.09
C CYS A 120 6.02 -8.50 -2.58
N PHE A 121 5.25 -9.45 -2.05
CA PHE A 121 4.85 -9.51 -0.64
C PHE A 121 4.14 -8.23 -0.14
N GLY A 122 3.52 -7.46 -1.02
CA GLY A 122 2.84 -6.20 -0.70
C GLY A 122 1.80 -6.31 0.42
N SER A 123 1.15 -7.46 0.61
CA SER A 123 0.24 -7.71 1.77
C SER A 123 0.95 -7.65 3.12
N SER A 124 2.26 -7.88 3.17
CA SER A 124 3.07 -7.68 4.39
C SER A 124 3.09 -6.22 4.85
N GLY A 125 2.75 -5.28 3.96
CA GLY A 125 2.51 -3.88 4.31
C GLY A 125 1.41 -3.67 5.35
N CYS A 126 0.57 -4.68 5.64
CA CYS A 126 -0.38 -4.62 6.77
C CYS A 126 0.32 -4.41 8.12
N ARG A 127 1.62 -4.75 8.22
CA ARG A 127 2.49 -4.48 9.37
C ARG A 127 2.66 -2.99 9.67
N MET A 128 2.40 -2.10 8.70
CA MET A 128 2.33 -0.65 8.94
C MET A 128 1.24 -0.28 9.97
N ALA A 129 0.25 -1.15 10.20
CA ALA A 129 -0.78 -0.93 11.20
C ALA A 129 -0.37 -1.42 12.62
N TRP A 130 0.80 -2.07 12.77
CA TRP A 130 1.28 -2.64 14.04
C TRP A 130 1.93 -1.59 14.93
N HIS A 131 1.19 -0.51 15.18
CA HIS A 131 1.63 0.64 15.95
C HIS A 131 0.46 1.19 16.79
N THR A 132 0.76 2.05 17.76
CA THR A 132 -0.26 2.65 18.63
C THR A 132 -1.06 3.78 17.97
N SER A 133 -0.51 4.41 16.93
CA SER A 133 -1.12 5.51 16.17
C SER A 133 -2.25 5.05 15.25
N GLU A 134 -2.92 6.00 14.60
CA GLU A 134 -3.93 5.73 13.58
C GLU A 134 -3.36 4.87 12.41
N PRO A 135 -4.06 3.80 12.00
CA PRO A 135 -3.67 2.98 10.85
C PRO A 135 -4.20 3.57 9.53
N PHE A 136 -3.69 3.07 8.40
CA PHE A 136 -4.35 3.27 7.11
C PHE A 136 -5.76 2.62 7.09
N GLY A 137 -6.58 2.94 6.10
CA GLY A 137 -7.93 2.37 5.98
C GLY A 137 -7.89 0.94 5.48
N PHE A 138 -7.46 0.78 4.23
CA PHE A 138 -7.32 -0.52 3.59
C PHE A 138 -6.02 -0.62 2.80
N LEU A 139 -5.49 -1.84 2.73
CA LEU A 139 -4.33 -2.18 1.90
C LEU A 139 -4.72 -3.32 0.96
N VAL A 140 -4.42 -3.15 -0.33
CA VAL A 140 -4.47 -4.22 -1.32
C VAL A 140 -3.05 -4.57 -1.71
N GLY A 141 -2.70 -5.85 -1.65
CA GLY A 141 -1.34 -6.31 -1.96
C GLY A 141 -1.33 -7.80 -2.28
N ASN A 142 -0.19 -8.29 -2.77
CA ASN A 142 0.04 -9.72 -2.98
C ASN A 142 0.70 -10.35 -1.75
N GLU A 143 0.31 -11.58 -1.39
CA GLU A 143 0.92 -12.34 -0.28
C GLU A 143 2.30 -12.92 -0.61
N ASP A 144 2.72 -12.92 -1.88
CA ASP A 144 3.99 -13.48 -2.35
C ASP A 144 4.61 -12.57 -3.43
N SER A 145 5.71 -13.01 -4.02
CA SER A 145 6.21 -12.56 -5.30
C SER A 145 5.10 -12.51 -6.37
N VAL A 146 5.19 -11.48 -7.21
CA VAL A 146 4.23 -11.23 -8.29
C VAL A 146 5.01 -10.83 -9.54
N ASP A 147 4.64 -11.43 -10.68
CA ASP A 147 5.18 -11.01 -11.97
C ASP A 147 4.59 -9.64 -12.36
N TRP A 148 5.39 -8.81 -13.02
CA TRP A 148 4.98 -7.46 -13.40
C TRP A 148 3.78 -7.46 -14.37
N ALA A 149 3.73 -8.41 -15.30
CA ALA A 149 2.60 -8.54 -16.22
C ALA A 149 1.31 -8.93 -15.47
N ASP A 150 1.43 -9.85 -14.50
CA ASP A 150 0.30 -10.26 -13.66
C ASP A 150 -0.19 -9.10 -12.78
N ALA A 151 0.73 -8.32 -12.20
CA ALA A 151 0.40 -7.14 -11.40
C ALA A 151 -0.32 -6.08 -12.24
N ALA A 152 0.18 -5.79 -13.45
CA ALA A 152 -0.44 -4.84 -14.38
C ALA A 152 -1.87 -5.27 -14.73
N VAL A 153 -2.08 -6.53 -15.15
CA VAL A 153 -3.41 -7.07 -15.46
C VAL A 153 -4.34 -6.99 -14.25
N ALA A 154 -3.83 -7.34 -13.07
CA ALA A 154 -4.58 -7.30 -11.83
C ALA A 154 -5.06 -5.87 -11.51
N TYR A 155 -4.14 -4.90 -11.45
CA TYR A 155 -4.49 -3.54 -11.06
C TYR A 155 -5.32 -2.79 -12.11
N ILE A 156 -5.10 -3.02 -13.40
CA ILE A 156 -5.98 -2.51 -14.45
C ILE A 156 -7.42 -3.00 -14.24
N THR A 157 -7.59 -4.30 -13.97
CA THR A 157 -8.90 -4.89 -13.69
C THR A 157 -9.51 -4.32 -12.41
N PHE A 158 -8.71 -4.21 -11.34
CA PHE A 158 -9.13 -3.66 -10.06
C PHE A 158 -9.67 -2.24 -10.19
N TYR A 159 -8.91 -1.32 -10.79
CA TYR A 159 -9.34 0.07 -10.94
C TYR A 159 -10.50 0.22 -11.90
N HIS A 160 -10.54 -0.55 -12.99
CA HIS A 160 -11.67 -0.51 -13.92
C HIS A 160 -13.01 -0.81 -13.24
N LEU A 161 -13.04 -1.80 -12.34
CA LEU A 161 -14.25 -2.15 -11.59
C LEU A 161 -14.51 -1.19 -10.43
N LEU A 162 -13.47 -0.78 -9.71
CA LEU A 162 -13.62 0.14 -8.58
C LEU A 162 -14.24 1.47 -9.02
N PHE A 163 -13.78 2.03 -10.15
CA PHE A 163 -14.33 3.27 -10.71
C PHE A 163 -15.70 3.09 -11.40
N LYS A 164 -16.13 1.85 -11.64
CA LYS A 164 -17.52 1.52 -12.01
C LYS A 164 -18.45 1.32 -10.82
N GLY A 165 -17.95 1.48 -9.60
CA GLY A 165 -18.74 1.44 -8.37
C GLY A 165 -18.93 0.05 -7.77
N TYR A 166 -18.15 -0.95 -8.21
CA TYR A 166 -18.16 -2.28 -7.60
C TYR A 166 -17.54 -2.24 -6.19
N PRO A 167 -18.00 -3.09 -5.27
CA PRO A 167 -17.37 -3.25 -3.95
C PRO A 167 -15.89 -3.63 -4.06
N ILE A 168 -15.06 -3.13 -3.16
CA ILE A 168 -13.60 -3.35 -3.20
C ILE A 168 -13.23 -4.84 -3.14
N GLN A 169 -13.96 -5.64 -2.36
CA GLN A 169 -13.77 -7.09 -2.28
C GLN A 169 -14.04 -7.78 -3.62
N GLU A 170 -15.04 -7.32 -4.37
CA GLU A 170 -15.32 -7.85 -5.72
C GLU A 170 -14.23 -7.45 -6.71
N CYS A 171 -13.69 -6.23 -6.57
CA CYS A 171 -12.55 -5.76 -7.37
C CYS A 171 -11.31 -6.64 -7.12
N VAL A 172 -11.01 -6.97 -5.85
CA VAL A 172 -9.91 -7.89 -5.49
C VAL A 172 -10.20 -9.32 -5.97
N SER A 173 -11.44 -9.77 -5.91
CA SER A 173 -11.81 -11.08 -6.46
C SER A 173 -11.60 -11.13 -7.99
N ALA A 174 -11.93 -10.06 -8.70
CA ALA A 174 -11.75 -9.95 -10.13
C ALA A 174 -10.28 -9.82 -10.55
N MET A 175 -9.47 -9.02 -9.84
CA MET A 175 -8.05 -8.88 -10.14
C MET A 175 -7.32 -10.23 -10.02
N ASN A 176 -7.64 -11.01 -8.98
CA ASN A 176 -7.11 -12.36 -8.78
C ASN A 176 -7.44 -13.29 -9.96
N ARG A 177 -8.68 -13.24 -10.47
CA ARG A 177 -9.10 -14.06 -11.61
C ARG A 177 -8.43 -13.62 -12.92
N ALA A 178 -8.31 -12.31 -13.14
CA ALA A 178 -7.77 -11.76 -14.38
C ALA A 178 -6.28 -12.04 -14.56
N SER A 179 -5.49 -11.89 -13.48
CA SER A 179 -4.05 -12.20 -13.48
C SER A 179 -3.73 -13.67 -13.30
N ARG A 180 -4.75 -14.52 -13.02
CA ARG A 180 -4.56 -15.93 -12.58
C ARG A 180 -3.67 -16.08 -11.34
N ASN A 181 -3.45 -14.99 -10.59
CA ASN A 181 -2.73 -14.99 -9.34
C ASN A 181 -3.73 -14.76 -8.20
N MET A 182 -4.07 -15.81 -7.45
CA MET A 182 -5.09 -15.80 -6.39
C MET A 182 -4.59 -15.28 -5.03
N ARG A 183 -3.44 -14.61 -5.01
CA ARG A 183 -2.74 -14.16 -3.79
C ARG A 183 -2.90 -12.67 -3.51
N PHE A 184 -3.70 -11.94 -4.28
CA PHE A 184 -4.07 -10.59 -3.89
C PHE A 184 -5.10 -10.62 -2.76
N ARG A 185 -4.86 -9.80 -1.74
CA ARG A 185 -5.69 -9.66 -0.54
C ARG A 185 -6.10 -8.22 -0.30
N LEU A 186 -7.14 -8.07 0.50
CA LEU A 186 -7.58 -6.81 1.07
C LEU A 186 -7.43 -6.91 2.59
N ASP A 187 -6.61 -6.05 3.15
CA ASP A 187 -6.35 -5.97 4.59
C ASP A 187 -6.90 -4.66 5.14
N SER A 188 -7.74 -4.74 6.18
CA SER A 188 -8.12 -3.56 6.95
C SER A 188 -6.99 -3.17 7.89
N GLY A 189 -6.60 -1.89 7.90
CA GLY A 189 -5.60 -1.38 8.84
C GLY A 189 -6.09 -1.47 10.29
N LYS A 190 -7.38 -1.19 10.53
CA LYS A 190 -8.02 -1.34 11.85
C LYS A 190 -7.93 -2.78 12.39
N GLU A 191 -8.44 -3.76 11.65
CA GLU A 191 -8.38 -5.17 12.03
C GLU A 191 -6.94 -5.67 12.21
N SER A 192 -6.01 -5.23 11.36
CA SER A 192 -4.58 -5.55 11.48
C SER A 192 -4.00 -5.04 12.81
N LYS A 193 -4.32 -3.80 13.19
CA LYS A 193 -3.92 -3.20 14.47
C LYS A 193 -4.54 -3.93 15.66
N GLU A 194 -5.84 -4.22 15.61
CA GLU A 194 -6.55 -4.94 16.69
C GLU A 194 -5.92 -6.32 16.94
N ARG A 195 -5.61 -7.06 15.87
CA ARG A 195 -4.95 -8.37 15.94
C ARG A 195 -3.56 -8.28 16.57
N TRP A 196 -2.80 -7.25 16.22
CA TRP A 196 -1.48 -7.00 16.80
C TRP A 196 -1.55 -6.65 18.29
N LEU A 197 -2.49 -5.78 18.69
CA LEU A 197 -2.70 -5.44 20.11
C LEU A 197 -3.10 -6.66 20.94
N LEU A 198 -3.97 -7.53 20.41
CA LEU A 198 -4.33 -8.79 21.05
C LEU A 198 -3.10 -9.69 21.24
N TRP A 199 -2.26 -9.81 20.22
CA TRP A 199 -1.02 -10.58 20.29
C TRP A 199 -0.03 -10.01 21.32
N GLN A 200 0.14 -8.69 21.39
CA GLN A 200 0.99 -8.02 22.39
C GLN A 200 0.50 -8.33 23.82
N ASN A 201 -0.79 -8.18 24.06
CA ASN A 201 -1.39 -8.46 25.37
C ASN A 201 -1.24 -9.94 25.76
N PHE A 202 -1.41 -10.84 24.80
CA PHE A 202 -1.19 -12.27 25.00
C PHE A 202 0.27 -12.57 25.35
N LYS A 203 1.23 -12.00 24.61
CA LYS A 203 2.67 -12.16 24.86
C LYS A 203 3.06 -11.69 26.27
N LEU A 204 2.62 -10.50 26.67
CA LEU A 204 2.82 -9.95 28.02
C LEU A 204 2.18 -10.82 29.11
N SER A 205 1.12 -11.58 28.80
CA SER A 205 0.51 -12.51 29.75
C SER A 205 1.33 -13.80 29.93
N LEU A 206 2.03 -14.24 28.89
CA LEU A 206 2.94 -15.40 28.95
C LEU A 206 4.20 -15.05 29.73
N GLU A 207 4.84 -13.92 29.44
CA GLU A 207 6.05 -13.45 30.13
C GLU A 207 5.79 -13.30 31.64
N ARG A 208 4.66 -12.71 32.04
CA ARG A 208 4.26 -12.62 33.46
C ARG A 208 4.03 -13.96 34.14
N ARG A 209 3.59 -14.98 33.40
CA ARG A 209 3.42 -16.35 33.93
C ARG A 209 4.78 -17.01 34.09
N GLU A 210 5.68 -16.87 33.13
CA GLU A 210 7.05 -17.39 33.23
C GLU A 210 7.82 -16.76 34.40
N ASP A 211 7.71 -15.45 34.60
CA ASP A 211 8.30 -14.76 35.76
C ASP A 211 7.70 -15.26 37.09
N PHE A 212 6.39 -15.48 37.13
CA PHE A 212 5.72 -16.04 38.30
C PHE A 212 6.24 -17.45 38.63
N TYR A 213 6.36 -18.34 37.64
CA TYR A 213 6.87 -19.70 37.87
C TYR A 213 8.39 -19.71 38.18
N ALA A 214 9.18 -18.84 37.55
CA ALA A 214 10.61 -18.70 37.84
C ALA A 214 10.88 -18.22 39.28
N GLY A 215 9.98 -17.40 39.84
CA GLY A 215 10.03 -16.97 41.24
C GLY A 215 9.78 -18.11 42.24
N TRP A 216 8.95 -19.10 41.89
CA TRP A 216 8.65 -20.26 42.74
C TRP A 216 9.74 -21.33 42.71
N SER A 217 10.48 -21.47 41.60
CA SER A 217 11.63 -22.39 41.51
C SER A 217 12.88 -21.98 42.31
N ARG A 218 12.82 -20.84 43.01
CA ARG A 218 13.90 -20.33 43.88
C ARG A 218 13.63 -20.54 45.38
N PHE A 219 12.56 -21.27 45.73
CA PHE A 219 12.22 -21.65 47.11
C PHE A 219 12.38 -23.15 47.31
#